data_AF-A0A7R7B9A9-F1
#
_entry.id   AF-A0A7R7B9A9-F1
#
_cell.length_a   1.000
_cell.length_b   1.000
_cell.length_c   1.000
_cell.angle_alpha   90.00
_cell.angle_beta   90.00
_cell.angle_gamma   90.00
#
_symmetry.space_group_name_H-M   'P 1'
#
loop_
_entity.id
_entity.type
_entity.pdbx_description
1 polymer ?
#
loop_
_entity_poly.entity_id
_entity_poly.type
_entity_poly.pdbx_seq_one_letter_code
_entity_poly.pdbx_strand_id
1 'polypeptide(L)'
;MGKPYSNDLRDRVVASVEQEGLSRRQAAARYDVGISSVIRWVGRFRETGSVSPGQIGGHKPKKIRGAHRDWLVERCRNEAFTLRGLVAELAERGLKVDYRSVWAFVREEKLSYKKRRWSRPNRGVPTSRAGVSNG
;
A
#
# COMPACT_ATOMS: atom_id res chain seq x y z
N MET A 1 -7.74 10.04 -12.71
CA MET A 1 -8.91 9.62 -11.89
C MET A 1 -9.54 10.87 -11.31
N GLY A 2 -10.82 11.12 -11.62
CA GLY A 2 -11.53 12.31 -11.18
C GLY A 2 -11.86 12.28 -9.69
N LYS A 3 -11.68 13.42 -9.01
CA LYS A 3 -12.07 13.58 -7.61
C LYS A 3 -13.60 13.44 -7.51
N PRO A 4 -14.13 12.65 -6.55
CA PRO A 4 -15.57 12.63 -6.31
C PRO A 4 -16.10 14.02 -5.98
N TYR A 5 -17.32 14.32 -6.43
CA TYR A 5 -18.08 15.48 -5.94
C TYR A 5 -18.16 15.47 -4.40
N SER A 6 -18.15 16.65 -3.79
CA SER A 6 -18.23 16.85 -2.35
C SER A 6 -19.47 16.19 -1.75
N ASN A 7 -19.39 15.71 -0.50
CA ASN A 7 -20.54 15.14 0.19
C ASN A 7 -21.69 16.14 0.33
N ASP A 8 -21.38 17.40 0.65
CA ASP A 8 -22.37 18.47 0.73
C ASP A 8 -23.24 18.58 -0.53
N LEU A 9 -22.64 18.50 -1.72
CA LEU A 9 -23.42 18.55 -2.97
C LEU A 9 -24.34 17.34 -3.09
N ARG A 10 -23.86 16.15 -2.72
CA ARG A 10 -24.65 14.93 -2.79
C ARG A 10 -25.79 14.93 -1.78
N ASP A 11 -25.52 15.39 -0.57
CA ASP A 11 -26.51 15.53 0.50
C ASP A 11 -27.65 16.46 0.04
N ARG A 12 -27.31 17.63 -0.51
CA ARG A 12 -28.32 18.56 -1.02
C ARG A 12 -29.13 17.99 -2.18
N VAL A 13 -28.48 17.33 -3.14
CA VAL A 13 -29.19 16.68 -4.26
C VAL A 13 -30.14 15.58 -3.77
N VAL A 14 -29.69 14.75 -2.82
CA VAL A 14 -30.50 13.65 -2.27
C VAL A 14 -31.66 14.20 -1.44
N ALA A 15 -31.42 15.21 -0.60
CA ALA A 15 -32.47 15.89 0.18
C ALA A 15 -33.55 16.48 -0.74
N SER A 16 -33.16 17.13 -1.84
CA SER A 16 -34.12 17.64 -2.82
C SER A 16 -34.98 16.56 -3.48
N VAL A 17 -34.46 15.33 -3.65
CA VAL A 17 -35.25 14.23 -4.23
C VAL A 17 -36.13 13.55 -3.19
N GLU A 18 -35.60 13.27 -1.99
CA GLU A 18 -36.30 12.48 -0.97
C GLU A 18 -37.22 13.33 -0.08
N GLN A 19 -36.87 14.59 0.20
CA GLN A 19 -37.63 15.48 1.09
C GLN A 19 -38.49 16.48 0.32
N GLU A 20 -37.94 17.11 -0.72
CA GLU A 20 -38.69 18.10 -1.54
C GLU A 20 -39.51 17.44 -2.67
N GLY A 21 -39.35 16.12 -2.89
CA GLY A 21 -40.12 15.36 -3.88
C GLY A 21 -39.74 15.64 -5.34
N LEU A 22 -38.58 16.26 -5.60
CA LEU A 22 -38.14 16.55 -6.96
C LEU A 22 -37.82 15.27 -7.73
N SER A 23 -38.17 15.24 -9.01
CA SER A 23 -37.69 14.17 -9.89
C SER A 23 -36.16 14.26 -10.03
N ARG A 24 -35.51 13.11 -10.27
CA ARG A 24 -34.06 13.02 -10.49
C ARG A 24 -33.57 13.92 -11.63
N ARG A 25 -34.41 14.16 -12.64
CA ARG A 25 -34.13 15.09 -13.74
C ARG A 25 -34.18 16.54 -13.31
N GLN A 26 -35.17 16.92 -12.49
CA GLN A 26 -35.25 18.28 -11.94
C GLN A 26 -34.08 18.57 -10.99
N ALA A 27 -33.71 17.61 -10.15
CA ALA A 27 -32.54 17.76 -9.28
C ALA A 27 -31.24 17.89 -10.09
N ALA A 28 -31.08 17.11 -11.17
CA ALA A 28 -29.93 17.25 -12.06
C ALA A 28 -29.81 18.65 -12.68
N ALA A 29 -30.92 19.20 -13.17
CA ALA A 29 -30.98 20.55 -13.73
C ALA A 29 -30.71 21.65 -12.67
N ARG A 30 -31.25 21.49 -11.45
CA ARG A 30 -31.10 22.48 -10.36
C ARG A 30 -29.65 22.61 -9.87
N TYR A 31 -28.92 21.49 -9.82
CA TYR A 31 -27.57 21.44 -9.26
C TYR A 31 -26.47 21.35 -10.33
N ASP A 32 -26.82 21.48 -11.61
CA ASP A 32 -25.90 21.35 -12.76
C ASP A 32 -25.03 20.09 -12.69
N VAL A 33 -25.67 18.94 -12.42
CA VAL A 33 -25.02 17.64 -12.33
C VAL A 33 -25.63 16.65 -13.31
N GLY A 34 -24.82 15.75 -13.86
CA GLY A 34 -25.33 14.71 -14.76
C GLY A 34 -26.41 13.84 -14.11
N ILE A 35 -27.50 13.57 -14.83
CA ILE A 35 -28.64 12.76 -14.34
C ILE A 35 -28.19 11.39 -13.82
N SER A 36 -27.21 10.76 -14.46
CA SER A 36 -26.65 9.48 -14.04
C SER A 36 -25.96 9.53 -12.67
N SER A 37 -25.35 10.66 -12.31
CA SER A 37 -24.77 10.87 -10.97
C SER A 37 -25.86 10.96 -9.91
N VAL A 38 -26.93 11.72 -10.18
CA VAL A 38 -28.09 11.85 -9.28
C VAL A 38 -28.75 10.50 -9.04
N ILE A 39 -28.97 9.70 -10.09
CA ILE A 39 -29.52 8.34 -9.98
C ILE A 39 -28.66 7.49 -9.04
N ARG A 40 -27.33 7.51 -9.22
CA ARG A 40 -26.39 6.75 -8.37
C ARG A 40 -26.40 7.23 -6.91
N TRP A 41 -26.47 8.53 -6.66
CA TRP A 41 -26.47 9.07 -5.29
C TRP A 41 -27.76 8.71 -4.56
N VAL A 42 -28.91 8.86 -5.20
CA VAL A 42 -30.21 8.48 -4.62
C VAL A 42 -30.31 6.98 -4.43
N GLY A 43 -29.84 6.18 -5.39
CA GLY A 43 -29.79 4.71 -5.27
C GLY A 43 -28.96 4.28 -4.06
N ARG A 44 -27.73 4.78 -3.94
CA ARG A 44 -26.88 4.51 -2.77
C ARG A 44 -27.53 4.95 -1.47
N PHE A 45 -28.11 6.15 -1.41
CA PHE A 45 -28.77 6.64 -0.20
C PHE A 45 -29.91 5.72 0.24
N ARG A 46 -30.70 5.18 -0.69
CA ARG A 46 -31.75 4.22 -0.37
C ARG A 46 -31.22 2.85 0.07
N GLU A 47 -30.09 2.42 -0.48
CA GLU A 47 -29.47 1.13 -0.14
C GLU A 47 -28.74 1.16 1.22
N THR A 48 -28.03 2.25 1.52
CA THR A 48 -27.08 2.30 2.66
C THR A 48 -27.37 3.42 3.65
N GLY A 49 -28.30 4.33 3.35
CA GLY A 49 -28.56 5.53 4.16
C GLY A 49 -27.47 6.60 4.07
N SER A 50 -26.43 6.44 3.23
CA SER A 50 -25.30 7.37 3.17
C SER A 50 -25.00 7.84 1.74
N VAL A 51 -24.77 9.15 1.56
CA VAL A 51 -24.36 9.72 0.27
C VAL A 51 -22.85 9.63 0.02
N SER A 52 -22.10 9.21 1.03
CA SER A 52 -20.64 9.20 0.98
C SER A 52 -20.15 8.35 -0.19
N PRO A 53 -19.11 8.79 -0.93
CA PRO A 53 -18.46 7.93 -1.89
C PRO A 53 -17.96 6.68 -1.14
N GLY A 54 -18.17 5.50 -1.74
CA GLY A 54 -17.41 4.32 -1.32
C GLY A 54 -15.91 4.62 -1.38
N GLN A 55 -15.11 3.85 -0.65
CA GLN A 55 -13.66 4.04 -0.58
C GLN A 55 -13.04 4.07 -1.99
N ILE A 56 -12.67 5.27 -2.46
CA ILE A 56 -12.01 5.47 -3.76
C ILE A 56 -10.53 5.23 -3.55
N GLY A 57 -10.09 4.05 -3.96
CA GLY A 57 -8.73 3.60 -3.69
C GLY A 57 -8.59 3.02 -2.29
N GLY A 58 -8.06 1.82 -2.23
CA GLY A 58 -7.75 1.09 -1.01
C GLY A 58 -6.66 0.10 -1.36
N HIS A 59 -5.59 0.09 -0.59
CA HIS A 59 -4.47 -0.80 -0.84
C HIS A 59 -4.99 -2.24 -0.90
N LYS A 60 -4.65 -2.96 -1.98
CA LYS A 60 -4.81 -4.42 -2.01
C LYS A 60 -4.26 -4.95 -0.69
N PRO A 61 -4.98 -5.84 0.00
CA PRO A 61 -4.51 -6.37 1.26
C PRO A 61 -3.10 -6.94 1.07
N LYS A 62 -2.14 -6.49 1.88
CA LYS A 62 -0.75 -6.98 1.82
C LYS A 62 -0.77 -8.50 1.86
N LYS A 63 0.02 -9.15 1.00
CA LYS A 63 0.06 -10.62 0.90
C LYS A 63 0.58 -11.28 2.18
N ILE A 64 1.44 -10.58 2.92
CA ILE A 64 2.01 -11.05 4.19
C ILE A 64 1.08 -10.58 5.32
N ARG A 65 0.22 -11.48 5.82
CA ARG A 65 -0.77 -11.23 6.88
C ARG A 65 -0.92 -12.45 7.79
N GLY A 66 -1.46 -12.25 8.99
CA GLY A 66 -1.78 -13.31 9.95
C GLY A 66 -0.56 -14.17 10.31
N ALA A 67 -0.75 -15.48 10.31
CA ALA A 67 0.30 -16.44 10.68
C ALA A 67 1.61 -16.29 9.89
N HIS A 68 1.56 -15.90 8.61
CA HIS A 68 2.77 -15.66 7.81
C HIS A 68 3.52 -14.41 8.26
N ARG A 69 2.83 -13.38 8.78
CA ARG A 69 3.46 -12.20 9.36
C ARG A 69 4.15 -12.56 10.68
N ASP A 70 3.44 -13.23 11.57
CA ASP A 70 3.95 -13.52 12.91
C ASP A 70 5.19 -14.42 12.84
N TRP A 71 5.12 -15.45 11.98
CA TRP A 71 6.28 -16.28 11.70
C TRP A 71 7.45 -15.49 11.09
N LEU A 72 7.19 -14.60 10.13
CA LEU A 72 8.26 -13.84 9.48
C LEU A 72 8.97 -12.91 10.48
N VAL A 73 8.23 -12.33 11.43
CA VAL A 73 8.82 -11.52 12.52
C VAL A 73 9.70 -12.38 13.42
N GLU A 74 9.22 -13.54 13.86
CA GLU A 74 9.97 -14.46 14.71
C GLU A 74 11.24 -14.97 14.00
N ARG A 75 11.10 -15.40 12.75
CA ARG A 75 12.20 -15.83 11.88
C ARG A 75 13.28 -14.76 11.75
N CYS A 76 12.89 -13.50 11.54
CA CYS A 76 13.82 -12.37 11.42
C CYS A 76 14.53 -12.02 12.74
N ARG A 77 13.93 -12.35 13.89
CA ARG A 77 14.53 -12.09 15.21
C ARG A 77 15.52 -13.18 15.62
N ASN A 78 15.26 -14.42 15.24
CA ASN A 78 16.05 -15.56 15.67
C ASN A 78 17.37 -15.70 14.90
N GLU A 79 17.43 -15.32 13.62
CA GLU A 79 18.65 -15.48 12.82
C GLU A 79 18.88 -14.35 11.81
N ALA A 80 20.12 -14.27 11.33
CA ALA A 80 20.48 -13.38 10.24
C ALA A 80 19.82 -13.83 8.92
N PHE A 81 19.11 -12.92 8.27
CA PHE A 81 18.39 -13.20 7.04
C PHE A 81 18.86 -12.33 5.89
N THR A 82 18.61 -12.81 4.66
CA THR A 82 18.63 -11.97 3.46
C THR A 82 17.21 -11.88 2.92
N LEU A 83 16.86 -10.75 2.31
CA LEU A 83 15.52 -10.55 1.75
C LEU A 83 15.17 -11.58 0.65
N ARG A 84 16.18 -12.07 -0.10
CA ARG A 84 15.99 -13.14 -1.08
C ARG A 84 15.77 -14.51 -0.42
N GLY A 85 16.46 -14.79 0.69
CA GLY A 85 16.22 -15.99 1.50
C GLY A 85 14.79 -16.02 2.05
N LEU A 86 14.31 -14.90 2.60
CA LEU A 86 12.94 -14.79 3.08
C LEU A 86 11.89 -15.01 1.99
N VAL A 87 12.15 -14.58 0.75
CA VAL A 87 11.25 -14.86 -0.39
C VAL A 87 11.18 -16.36 -0.68
N ALA A 88 12.31 -17.07 -0.64
CA ALA A 88 12.34 -18.52 -0.87
C ALA A 88 11.61 -19.28 0.25
N GLU A 89 11.88 -18.96 1.51
CA GLU A 89 11.23 -19.60 2.66
C GLU A 89 9.72 -19.32 2.71
N LEU A 90 9.28 -18.13 2.29
CA LEU A 90 7.84 -17.84 2.14
C LEU A 90 7.21 -18.64 1.00
N ALA A 91 7.94 -18.86 -0.10
CA ALA A 91 7.47 -19.69 -1.20
C ALA A 91 7.33 -21.18 -0.80
N GLU A 92 8.27 -21.72 -0.01
CA GLU A 92 8.19 -23.06 0.58
C GLU A 92 6.95 -23.22 1.47
N ARG A 93 6.58 -22.15 2.19
CA ARG A 93 5.39 -22.07 3.02
C ARG A 93 4.09 -21.81 2.24
N GLY A 94 4.15 -21.83 0.92
CA GLY A 94 2.99 -21.64 0.04
C GLY A 94 2.61 -20.18 -0.26
N LEU A 95 3.38 -19.20 0.25
CA LEU A 95 3.12 -17.78 0.03
C LEU A 95 4.12 -17.16 -0.96
N LYS A 96 3.74 -17.10 -2.24
CA LYS A 96 4.55 -16.45 -3.29
C LYS A 96 4.47 -14.93 -3.18
N VAL A 97 5.53 -14.32 -2.63
CA VAL A 97 5.72 -12.87 -2.52
C VAL A 97 6.93 -12.41 -3.31
N ASP A 98 6.91 -11.17 -3.79
CA ASP A 98 8.05 -10.56 -4.44
C ASP A 98 9.01 -9.93 -3.41
N TYR A 99 10.24 -9.69 -3.86
CA TYR A 99 11.30 -9.07 -3.04
C TYR A 99 10.87 -7.73 -2.43
N ARG A 100 10.12 -6.90 -3.17
CA ARG A 100 9.71 -5.56 -2.71
C ARG A 100 8.62 -5.65 -1.65
N SER A 101 7.74 -6.64 -1.72
CA SER A 101 6.79 -6.98 -0.65
C SER A 101 7.50 -7.34 0.65
N VAL A 102 8.54 -8.18 0.59
CA VAL A 102 9.34 -8.56 1.77
C VAL A 102 10.15 -7.37 2.31
N TRP A 103 10.76 -6.57 1.42
CA TRP A 103 11.47 -5.35 1.83
C TRP A 103 10.56 -4.34 2.52
N ALA A 104 9.37 -4.09 1.97
CA ALA A 104 8.39 -3.18 2.56
C ALA A 104 7.96 -3.66 3.95
N PHE A 105 7.74 -4.96 4.11
CA PHE A 105 7.41 -5.58 5.39
C PHE A 105 8.53 -5.38 6.43
N VAL A 106 9.77 -5.74 6.09
CA VAL A 106 10.92 -5.61 7.01
C VAL A 106 11.12 -4.15 7.45
N ARG A 107 10.93 -3.19 6.53
CA ARG A 107 11.04 -1.75 6.83
C ARG A 107 9.93 -1.27 7.75
N GLU A 108 8.69 -1.71 7.56
CA GLU A 108 7.54 -1.35 8.38
C GLU A 108 7.63 -1.93 9.80
N GLU A 109 8.09 -3.17 9.93
CA GLU A 109 8.34 -3.83 11.22
C GLU A 109 9.61 -3.31 11.92
N LYS A 110 10.31 -2.33 11.33
CA LYS A 110 11.57 -1.75 11.82
C LYS A 110 12.63 -2.81 12.14
N LEU A 111 12.60 -3.94 11.45
CA LEU A 111 13.54 -5.04 11.61
C LEU A 111 14.84 -4.66 10.89
N SER A 112 15.68 -3.88 11.58
CA SER A 112 16.97 -3.48 11.05
C SER A 112 17.99 -4.61 11.22
N TYR A 113 18.65 -4.99 10.14
CA TYR A 113 19.81 -5.88 10.20
C TYR A 113 20.95 -5.17 10.92
N LYS A 114 21.21 -5.54 12.18
CA LYS A 114 22.39 -5.06 12.90
C LYS A 114 23.61 -5.80 12.37
N LYS A 115 24.41 -5.12 11.52
CA LYS A 115 25.75 -5.61 11.14
C LYS A 115 26.61 -5.75 12.40
N ARG A 116 26.74 -6.97 12.92
CA ARG A 116 27.84 -7.37 13.79
C ARG A 116 28.58 -8.54 13.15
N ARG A 117 29.41 -8.22 12.17
CA ARG A 117 30.53 -9.09 11.79
C ARG A 117 31.80 -8.37 12.24
N TRP A 118 32.41 -8.83 13.31
CA TRP A 118 33.82 -8.57 13.50
C TRP A 118 34.54 -9.46 12.49
N SER A 119 34.87 -8.87 11.34
CA SER A 119 35.81 -9.48 10.40
C SER A 119 37.19 -8.93 10.76
N ARG A 120 38.18 -9.81 10.94
CA ARG A 120 39.58 -9.38 11.07
C ARG A 120 39.95 -8.59 9.80
N PRO A 121 40.60 -7.42 9.89
CA PRO A 121 41.01 -6.67 8.71
C PRO A 121 41.88 -7.56 7.81
N ASN A 122 41.58 -7.57 6.50
CA ASN A 122 42.48 -8.20 5.54
C ASN A 122 43.87 -7.59 5.71
N ARG A 123 44.86 -8.46 5.93
CA ARG A 123 46.28 -8.08 6.03
C ARG A 123 46.64 -7.43 4.69
N GLY A 124 46.82 -6.12 4.68
CA GLY A 124 47.15 -5.36 3.47
C GLY A 124 48.41 -5.97 2.83
N VAL A 125 48.27 -6.44 1.60
CA VAL A 125 49.42 -6.89 0.80
C VAL A 125 50.26 -5.64 0.51
N PRO A 126 51.57 -5.64 0.80
CA PRO A 126 52.42 -4.51 0.45
C PRO A 126 52.54 -4.41 -1.07
N THR A 127 51.93 -3.40 -1.67
CA THR A 127 52.29 -2.97 -3.03
C THR A 127 53.63 -2.26 -2.96
N SER A 128 54.71 -2.96 -3.33
CA SER A 128 56.01 -2.35 -3.55
C SER A 128 55.93 -1.35 -4.72
N ARG A 129 56.35 -0.11 -4.47
CA ARG A 129 56.81 0.82 -5.51
C ARG A 129 58.34 0.72 -5.59
N ALA A 130 58.86 0.34 -6.75
CA ALA A 130 60.22 0.63 -7.20
C ALA A 130 60.06 0.84 -8.72
N GLY A 131 60.26 2.02 -9.30
CA GLY A 131 61.46 2.83 -9.16
C GLY A 131 62.52 2.23 -10.08
N VAL A 132 62.43 2.49 -11.39
CA VAL A 132 63.53 2.20 -12.33
C VAL A 132 63.93 3.52 -12.99
N SER A 133 65.15 3.92 -12.64
CA SER A 133 65.97 4.95 -13.27
C SER A 133 66.76 4.34 -14.45
N ASN A 134 67.11 5.20 -15.40
CA ASN A 134 67.76 5.00 -16.70
C ASN A 134 68.97 4.06 -16.77
N GLY A 135 69.15 3.51 -17.97
CA GLY A 135 70.44 3.27 -18.63
C GLY A 135 70.35 3.76 -20.08
#